data_AF-A0A956N1M3-F1
#
_entry.id   AF-A0A956N1M3-F1
#
_cell.length_a   1.000
_cell.length_b   1.000
_cell.length_c   1.000
_cell.angle_alpha   90.00
_cell.angle_beta   90.00
_cell.angle_gamma   90.00
#
_symmetry.space_group_name_H-M   'P 1'
#
loop_
_entity.id
_entity.type
_entity.pdbx_description
1 polymer ?
#
loop_
_entity_poly.entity_id
_entity_poly.type
_entity_poly.pdbx_seq_one_letter_code
_entity_poly.pdbx_strand_id
1 'polypeptide(L)'
;NMVLQLPWQWHLHEAPYDYFRYSSYALKYMFKKAGFSNIEVIPHSGYFSATSIKLNYFLARMIHKLPKLFLYIFAILFLPIWTVGQILAPILDKLDSNWEVETLGYFIVAKKE
;
A
#
# COMPACT_ATOMS: atom_id res chain seq x y z
N ASN A 1 -21.90 10.63 1.40
CA ASN A 1 -20.94 9.51 1.54
C ASN A 1 -19.59 9.97 1.04
N MET A 2 -18.53 9.65 1.76
CA MET A 2 -17.14 9.95 1.41
C MET A 2 -16.37 8.64 1.30
N VAL A 3 -15.57 8.51 0.24
CA VAL A 3 -14.63 7.40 0.03
C VAL A 3 -13.25 7.99 -0.18
N LEU A 4 -12.27 7.61 0.63
CA LEU A 4 -10.88 8.08 0.53
C LEU A 4 -9.90 6.91 0.61
N GLN A 5 -8.78 7.02 -0.08
CA GLN A 5 -7.63 6.13 0.09
C GLN A 5 -6.52 6.89 0.81
N LEU A 6 -5.97 6.32 1.88
CA LEU A 6 -5.01 6.97 2.75
C LEU A 6 -3.79 6.06 2.98
N PRO A 7 -2.57 6.62 2.99
CA PRO A 7 -1.37 5.83 3.11
C PRO A 7 -0.99 5.50 4.55
N TRP A 8 -0.37 4.33 4.74
CA TRP A 8 0.17 3.88 6.01
C TRP A 8 1.67 3.57 5.90
N GLN A 9 2.04 2.38 5.41
CA GLN A 9 3.44 1.94 5.33
C GLN A 9 4.09 2.20 3.95
N TRP A 10 3.81 3.34 3.31
CA TRP A 10 4.34 3.67 1.99
C TRP A 10 5.34 4.85 2.03
N HIS A 11 5.88 5.25 0.88
CA HIS A 11 6.82 6.38 0.79
C HIS A 11 6.12 7.72 1.05
N LEU A 12 6.88 8.82 1.10
CA LEU A 12 6.31 10.15 1.31
C LEU A 12 5.31 10.52 0.21
N HIS A 13 4.09 10.89 0.58
CA HIS A 13 3.02 11.15 -0.40
C HIS A 13 2.95 12.62 -0.83
N GLU A 14 2.95 13.55 0.12
CA GLU A 14 2.64 14.96 -0.15
C GLU A 14 3.71 15.89 0.41
N ALA A 15 5.00 15.57 0.22
CA ALA A 15 6.10 16.42 0.70
C ALA A 15 6.00 17.87 0.15
N PRO A 16 6.22 18.92 0.97
CA PRO A 16 6.63 18.90 2.39
C PRO A 16 5.47 18.77 3.41
N TYR A 17 4.23 18.64 2.93
CA TYR A 17 2.99 18.58 3.72
C TYR A 17 2.59 17.15 4.17
N ASP A 18 3.54 16.21 4.25
CA ASP A 18 3.30 14.83 4.74
C ASP A 18 3.49 14.76 6.26
N TYR A 19 2.51 15.29 7.00
CA TYR A 19 2.61 15.50 8.44
C TYR A 19 2.28 14.28 9.30
N PHE A 20 1.55 13.29 8.76
CA PHE A 20 0.99 12.20 9.54
C PHE A 20 1.09 10.86 8.82
N ARG A 21 1.30 9.81 9.62
CA ARG A 21 1.03 8.43 9.21
C ARG A 21 -0.32 8.01 9.75
N TYR A 22 -1.20 7.58 8.86
CA TYR A 22 -2.60 7.35 9.17
C TYR A 22 -2.87 5.90 9.57
N SER A 23 -2.71 5.58 10.86
CA SER A 23 -3.11 4.26 11.38
C SER A 23 -4.64 4.13 11.36
N SER A 24 -5.15 2.89 11.37
CA SER A 24 -6.60 2.64 11.38
C SER A 24 -7.32 3.33 12.57
N TYR A 25 -6.68 3.40 13.74
CA TYR A 25 -7.22 4.09 14.91
C TYR A 25 -7.21 5.61 14.76
N ALA A 26 -6.12 6.18 14.23
CA ALA A 26 -6.03 7.63 13.98
C ALA A 26 -7.10 8.07 12.98
N LEU A 27 -7.29 7.29 11.92
CA LEU A 27 -8.31 7.51 10.90
C LEU A 27 -9.73 7.52 11.48
N LYS A 28 -10.10 6.48 12.25
CA LYS A 28 -11.41 6.43 12.93
C LYS A 28 -11.61 7.63 13.84
N TYR A 29 -10.59 8.01 14.60
CA TYR A 29 -10.65 9.17 15.50
C TYR A 29 -10.86 10.48 14.74
N MET A 30 -10.07 10.74 13.69
CA MET A 30 -10.12 11.98 12.90
C MET A 30 -11.48 12.15 12.23
N PHE A 31 -12.01 11.10 11.61
CA PHE A 31 -13.31 11.14 10.95
C PHE A 31 -14.45 11.35 11.94
N LYS A 32 -14.41 10.65 13.08
CA LYS A 32 -15.41 10.85 14.14
C LYS A 32 -15.38 12.29 14.65
N LYS A 33 -14.18 12.84 14.88
CA LYS A 33 -14.00 14.25 15.30
C LYS A 33 -14.49 15.25 14.25
N ALA A 34 -14.40 14.92 12.97
CA ALA A 34 -14.90 15.74 11.86
C ALA A 34 -16.43 15.63 11.62
N GLY A 35 -17.15 14.87 12.47
CA GLY A 35 -18.61 14.72 12.41
C GLY A 35 -19.08 13.64 11.44
N PHE A 36 -18.21 12.72 11.01
CA PHE A 36 -18.64 11.57 10.22
C PHE A 36 -19.20 10.45 11.10
N SER A 37 -20.19 9.74 10.57
CA SER A 37 -20.79 8.51 11.10
C SER A 37 -20.55 7.33 10.14
N ASN A 38 -20.84 6.11 10.59
CA ASN A 38 -20.66 4.87 9.83
C ASN A 38 -19.27 4.76 9.17
N ILE A 39 -18.21 4.90 9.98
CA ILE A 39 -16.81 4.94 9.51
C ILE A 39 -16.27 3.52 9.42
N GLU A 40 -16.05 3.06 8.19
CA GLU A 40 -15.37 1.80 7.88
C GLU A 40 -13.93 2.11 7.44
N VAL A 41 -12.96 1.39 8.00
CA VAL A 41 -11.54 1.48 7.62
C VAL A 41 -11.11 0.11 7.13
N ILE A 42 -10.77 0.03 5.86
CA ILE A 42 -10.56 -1.22 5.13
C ILE A 42 -9.09 -1.28 4.69
N PRO A 43 -8.26 -2.16 5.28
CA PRO A 43 -6.90 -2.42 4.80
C PRO A 43 -6.93 -3.05 3.40
N HIS A 44 -5.95 -2.75 2.55
CA HIS A 44 -5.94 -3.24 1.16
C HIS A 44 -4.69 -4.05 0.77
N SER A 45 -3.89 -4.47 1.75
CA SER A 45 -2.74 -5.38 1.56
C SER A 45 -2.33 -6.00 2.89
N GLY A 46 -1.68 -7.16 2.88
CA GLY A 46 -0.97 -7.73 4.03
C GLY A 46 0.56 -7.73 3.85
N TYR A 47 1.25 -8.46 4.71
CA TYR A 47 2.72 -8.49 4.79
C TYR A 47 3.40 -8.84 3.46
N PHE A 48 2.99 -9.93 2.80
CA PHE A 48 3.59 -10.39 1.55
C PHE A 48 3.27 -9.42 0.42
N SER A 49 2.05 -8.89 0.35
CA SER A 49 1.67 -7.90 -0.66
C SER A 49 2.46 -6.60 -0.49
N ALA A 50 2.57 -6.10 0.75
CA ALA A 50 3.35 -4.92 1.08
C ALA A 50 4.82 -5.11 0.74
N THR A 51 5.41 -6.25 1.12
CA THR A 51 6.81 -6.57 0.87
C THR A 51 7.09 -6.74 -0.62
N SER A 52 6.26 -7.49 -1.35
CA SER A 52 6.37 -7.68 -2.80
C SER A 52 6.36 -6.34 -3.53
N ILE A 53 5.38 -5.48 -3.24
CA ILE A 53 5.26 -4.17 -3.87
C ILE A 53 6.47 -3.29 -3.54
N LYS A 54 6.93 -3.25 -2.27
CA LYS A 54 8.10 -2.46 -1.86
C LYS A 54 9.38 -2.94 -2.55
N LEU A 55 9.58 -4.25 -2.65
CA LEU A 55 10.74 -4.85 -3.32
C LEU A 55 10.72 -4.53 -4.82
N ASN A 56 9.58 -4.71 -5.49
CA ASN A 56 9.43 -4.42 -6.91
C ASN A 56 9.70 -2.94 -7.19
N TYR A 57 9.14 -2.05 -6.36
CA TYR A 57 9.38 -0.61 -6.45
C TYR A 57 10.87 -0.25 -6.25
N PHE A 58 11.52 -0.83 -5.24
CA PHE A 58 12.94 -0.60 -4.98
C PHE A 58 13.82 -1.03 -6.15
N LEU A 59 13.60 -2.24 -6.66
CA LEU A 59 14.35 -2.79 -7.78
C LEU A 59 14.13 -1.99 -9.08
N ALA A 60 12.88 -1.63 -9.39
CA ALA A 60 12.55 -0.77 -10.54
C ALA A 60 13.27 0.59 -10.45
N ARG A 61 13.38 1.15 -9.24
CA ARG A 61 14.11 2.40 -9.00
C ARG A 61 15.63 2.22 -9.12
N MET A 62 16.20 1.05 -8.87
CA MET A 62 17.65 0.85 -9.09
C MET A 62 18.02 0.87 -10.56
N ILE A 63 17.13 0.39 -11.43
CA ILE A 63 17.45 0.15 -12.84
C ILE A 63 17.09 1.31 -13.77
N HIS A 64 16.24 2.26 -13.36
CA HIS A 64 15.68 3.28 -14.27
C HIS A 64 16.72 4.18 -14.97
N LYS A 65 17.96 4.21 -14.48
CA LYS A 65 19.08 4.97 -15.07
C LYS A 65 20.02 4.12 -15.93
N LEU A 66 19.78 2.82 -16.07
CA LEU A 66 20.63 1.91 -16.83
C LEU A 66 20.43 2.07 -18.35
N PRO A 67 21.44 1.75 -19.18
CA PRO A 67 21.27 1.68 -20.63
C PRO A 67 20.17 0.69 -21.03
N LYS A 68 19.48 0.96 -22.15
CA LYS A 68 18.31 0.18 -22.63
C LYS A 68 18.55 -1.33 -22.68
N LEU A 69 19.73 -1.78 -23.09
CA LEU A 69 20.09 -3.20 -23.15
C LEU A 69 19.94 -3.88 -21.77
N PHE A 70 20.46 -3.25 -20.71
CA PHE A 70 20.37 -3.77 -19.35
C PHE A 70 18.93 -3.72 -18.82
N LEU A 71 18.14 -2.71 -19.21
CA LEU A 71 16.71 -2.66 -18.88
C LEU A 71 15.94 -3.85 -19.47
N TYR A 72 16.22 -4.25 -20.72
CA TYR A 72 15.58 -5.43 -21.33
C TYR A 72 15.99 -6.73 -20.66
N ILE A 73 17.28 -6.91 -20.37
CA ILE A 73 17.79 -8.08 -19.64
C ILE A 73 17.10 -8.18 -18.27
N PHE A 74 17.02 -7.05 -17.56
CA PHE A 74 16.37 -6.99 -16.27
C PHE A 74 14.88 -7.30 -16.36
N ALA A 75 14.18 -6.74 -17.35
CA ALA A 75 12.77 -7.00 -17.56
C ALA A 75 12.50 -8.50 -17.80
N ILE A 76 13.29 -9.15 -18.65
CA ILE A 76 13.15 -10.59 -18.92
C ILE A 76 13.39 -11.42 -17.64
N LEU A 77 14.38 -11.04 -16.83
CA LEU A 77 14.73 -11.77 -15.61
C LEU A 77 13.71 -11.57 -14.48
N PHE A 78 13.29 -10.34 -14.23
CA PHE A 78 12.51 -9.98 -13.03
C PHE A 78 11.00 -9.87 -13.26
N LEU A 79 10.53 -9.58 -14.49
CA LEU A 79 9.09 -9.48 -14.75
C LEU A 79 8.33 -10.77 -14.42
N PRO A 80 8.83 -11.99 -14.71
CA PRO A 80 8.17 -13.21 -14.28
C PRO A 80 8.12 -13.34 -12.77
N ILE A 81 9.22 -13.03 -12.09
CA ILE A 81 9.34 -13.10 -10.62
C ILE A 81 8.38 -12.12 -9.95
N TRP A 82 8.33 -10.87 -10.43
CA TRP A 82 7.40 -9.85 -9.96
C TRP A 82 5.95 -10.26 -10.20
N THR A 83 5.63 -10.80 -11.38
CA THR A 83 4.27 -11.22 -11.72
C THR A 83 3.80 -12.35 -10.81
N VAL A 84 4.63 -13.38 -10.63
CA VAL A 84 4.34 -14.50 -9.73
C VAL A 84 4.23 -14.01 -8.28
N GLY A 85 5.15 -13.16 -7.82
CA GLY A 85 5.11 -12.56 -6.49
C GLY A 85 3.81 -11.79 -6.23
N GLN A 86 3.36 -10.97 -7.18
CA GLN A 86 2.12 -10.19 -7.05
C GLN A 86 0.85 -11.05 -7.05
N ILE A 87 0.85 -12.19 -7.77
CA ILE A 87 -0.28 -13.13 -7.76
C ILE A 87 -0.31 -13.93 -6.46
N LEU A 88 0.84 -14.40 -5.98
CA LEU A 88 0.92 -15.23 -4.78
C LEU A 88 0.80 -14.43 -3.49
N ALA A 89 1.27 -13.19 -3.45
CA ALA A 89 1.33 -12.39 -2.23
C ALA A 89 -0.03 -12.23 -1.52
N PRO A 90 -1.15 -11.89 -2.19
CA PRO A 90 -2.46 -11.81 -1.53
C PRO A 90 -2.99 -13.16 -1.02
N ILE A 91 -2.51 -14.27 -1.61
CA ILE A 91 -2.84 -15.62 -1.15
C ILE A 91 -2.03 -15.93 0.12
N LEU A 92 -0.74 -15.61 0.11
CA LEU A 92 0.17 -15.79 1.26
C LEU A 92 -0.19 -14.89 2.44
N ASP A 93 -0.75 -13.70 2.20
CA ASP A 93 -1.26 -12.83 3.26
C ASP A 93 -2.30 -13.53 4.14
N LYS A 94 -3.06 -14.50 3.59
CA LYS A 94 -4.06 -15.27 4.34
C LYS A 94 -3.45 -16.26 5.34
N LEU A 95 -2.14 -16.47 5.31
CA LEU A 95 -1.44 -17.27 6.31
C LEU A 95 -1.34 -16.54 7.66
N ASP A 96 -1.45 -15.21 7.65
CA ASP A 96 -1.48 -14.38 8.85
C ASP A 96 -2.93 -14.04 9.23
N SER A 97 -3.33 -14.37 10.46
CA SER A 97 -4.65 -14.05 10.98
C SER A 97 -4.86 -12.54 11.20
N ASN A 98 -3.78 -11.77 11.30
CA ASN A 98 -3.81 -10.32 11.55
C ASN A 98 -3.12 -9.53 10.42
N TRP A 99 -3.23 -10.02 9.18
CA TRP A 99 -2.55 -9.46 8.01
C TRP A 99 -2.76 -7.95 7.83
N GLU A 100 -3.87 -7.39 8.32
CA GLU A 100 -4.22 -5.98 8.22
C GLU A 100 -3.22 -5.01 8.87
N VAL A 101 -2.40 -5.48 9.80
CA VAL A 101 -1.43 -4.63 10.53
C VAL A 101 -0.26 -4.20 9.64
N GLU A 102 0.02 -4.99 8.59
CA GLU A 102 1.11 -4.76 7.63
C GLU A 102 0.62 -4.11 6.33
N THR A 103 -0.51 -3.41 6.40
CA THR A 103 -1.09 -2.81 5.19
C THR A 103 -0.31 -1.60 4.70
N LEU A 104 -0.26 -1.43 3.38
CA LEU A 104 0.33 -0.25 2.74
C LEU A 104 -0.55 0.99 2.93
N GLY A 105 -1.85 0.79 3.14
CA GLY A 105 -2.82 1.87 3.29
C GLY A 105 -4.22 1.35 3.53
N TYR A 106 -5.14 2.30 3.66
CA TYR A 106 -6.54 2.03 3.99
C TYR A 106 -7.45 2.71 2.98
N PHE A 107 -8.54 2.05 2.64
CA PHE A 107 -9.74 2.72 2.16
C PHE A 107 -10.61 3.09 3.35
N ILE A 108 -11.22 4.27 3.29
CA ILE A 108 -12.26 4.67 4.23
C ILE A 108 -13.55 4.89 3.49
N VAL A 109 -14.63 4.36 4.05
CA VAL A 109 -16.00 4.71 3.68
C VAL A 109 -16.65 5.35 4.91
N ALA A 110 -17.17 6.55 4.75
CA ALA A 110 -17.82 7.27 5.85
C ALA A 110 -19.03 8.07 5.36
N LYS A 111 -19.98 8.32 6.26
CA LYS A 111 -21.14 9.17 6.00
C LYS A 111 -21.06 10.43 6.83
N LYS A 112 -21.55 11.54 6.31
CA LYS A 112 -21.73 12.77 7.07
C LYS A 112 -23.21 13.10 6.99
N GLU A 113 -23.83 13.28 8.15
CA GLU A 113 -25.19 13.78 8.26
C GLU A 113 -25.26 15.25 7.86
#